data_AF-A0A5E4KAS7-F1
#
_entry.id   AF-A0A5E4KAS7-F1
#
_cell.length_a   1.000
_cell.length_b   1.000
_cell.length_c   1.000
_cell.angle_alpha   90.00
_cell.angle_beta   90.00
_cell.angle_gamma   90.00
#
_symmetry.space_group_name_H-M   'P 1'
#
loop_
_entity.id
_entity.type
_entity.pdbx_description
1 polymer ?
#
loop_
_entity_poly.entity_id
_entity_poly.type
_entity_poly.pdbx_seq_one_letter_code
_entity_poly.pdbx_strand_id
1 'polypeptide(L)'
;MDNGEKVQDILLNRETTEALIGITLEKAKDMATEALDQAVVLDVIKNKLVGRYFVVSGAKLDRFILVETIRQDTRPIEEEIKKLLSTGAQQVAQEA
;
A
#
# COMPACT_ATOMS: atom_id res chain seq x y z
N MET A 1 -3.19 -3.26 -5.23
CA MET A 1 -3.89 -2.43 -4.23
C MET A 1 -5.34 -2.36 -4.61
N ASP A 2 -6.21 -2.55 -3.63
CA ASP A 2 -7.66 -2.50 -3.80
C ASP A 2 -8.21 -1.33 -3.00
N ASN A 3 -9.08 -0.53 -3.61
CA ASN A 3 -9.77 0.58 -2.97
C ASN A 3 -11.30 0.35 -2.85
N GLY A 4 -11.78 -0.86 -3.14
CA GLY A 4 -13.20 -1.23 -3.15
C GLY A 4 -13.89 -1.02 -4.50
N GLU A 5 -13.29 -0.29 -5.44
CA GLU A 5 -13.84 -0.07 -6.78
C GLU A 5 -13.00 -0.75 -7.87
N LYS A 6 -11.68 -0.76 -7.70
CA LYS A 6 -10.74 -1.31 -8.66
C LYS A 6 -9.49 -1.85 -7.98
N VAL A 7 -8.87 -2.81 -8.65
CA VAL A 7 -7.54 -3.31 -8.29
C VAL A 7 -6.51 -2.67 -9.21
N GLN A 8 -5.45 -2.14 -8.62
CA GLN A 8 -4.34 -1.48 -9.32
C GLN A 8 -2.99 -2.04 -8.85
N ASP A 9 -2.11 -2.39 -9.78
CA ASP A 9 -0.75 -2.81 -9.44
C ASP A 9 0.12 -1.58 -9.08
N ILE A 10 1.04 -1.74 -8.14
CA ILE A 10 1.99 -0.67 -7.77
C ILE A 10 3.42 -1.14 -8.01
N LEU A 11 4.27 -0.23 -8.46
CA LEU A 11 5.70 -0.47 -8.64
C LEU A 11 6.48 0.36 -7.63
N LEU A 12 7.23 -0.34 -6.76
CA LEU A 12 8.10 0.26 -5.75
C LEU A 12 9.55 0.10 -6.20
N ASN A 13 10.37 1.14 -6.00
CA ASN A 13 11.81 1.01 -6.14
C ASN A 13 12.42 0.29 -4.91
N ARG A 14 13.71 0.00 -4.98
CA ARG A 14 14.44 -0.68 -3.89
C ARG A 14 14.32 0.10 -2.59
N GLU A 15 14.64 1.40 -2.64
CA GLU A 15 14.73 2.27 -1.48
C GLU A 15 13.40 2.33 -0.71
N THR A 16 12.30 2.49 -1.45
CA THR A 16 10.94 2.52 -0.88
C THR A 16 10.54 1.15 -0.34
N THR A 17 10.91 0.07 -1.03
CA THR A 17 10.62 -1.29 -0.56
C THR A 17 11.36 -1.59 0.74
N GLU A 18 12.64 -1.26 0.83
CA GLU A 18 13.44 -1.48 2.04
C GLU A 18 12.90 -0.67 3.23
N ALA A 19 12.56 0.60 3.00
CA ALA A 19 11.96 1.44 4.02
C ALA A 19 10.59 0.93 4.50
N LEU A 20 9.75 0.44 3.57
CA LEU A 20 8.41 -0.06 3.88
C LEU A 20 8.43 -1.39 4.64
N ILE A 21 9.31 -2.32 4.25
CA ILE A 21 9.39 -3.65 4.85
C ILE A 21 10.25 -3.63 6.12
N GLY A 22 11.25 -2.73 6.18
CA GLY A 22 12.17 -2.57 7.30
C GLY A 22 13.39 -3.49 7.25
N ILE A 23 13.72 -4.03 6.07
CA ILE A 23 14.93 -4.83 5.83
C ILE A 23 15.57 -4.42 4.50
N THR A 24 16.88 -4.51 4.42
CA THR A 24 17.61 -4.27 3.17
C THR A 24 17.50 -5.47 2.22
N LEU A 25 17.74 -5.25 0.93
CA LEU A 25 17.84 -6.33 -0.05
C LEU A 25 18.92 -7.36 0.35
N GLU A 26 20.04 -6.90 0.91
CA GLU A 26 21.10 -7.81 1.35
C GLU A 26 20.64 -8.66 2.52
N LYS A 27 19.99 -8.06 3.52
CA LYS A 27 19.43 -8.83 4.64
C LYS A 27 18.38 -9.84 4.16
N ALA A 28 17.56 -9.48 3.18
CA ALA A 28 16.60 -10.40 2.58
C ALA A 28 17.28 -11.61 1.91
N LYS A 29 18.40 -11.41 1.19
CA LYS A 29 19.17 -12.51 0.61
C LYS A 29 19.81 -13.40 1.68
N ASP A 30 20.36 -12.81 2.74
CA ASP A 30 20.94 -13.55 3.86
C ASP A 30 19.88 -14.44 4.48
N MET A 31 18.69 -13.89 4.76
CA MET A 31 17.56 -14.64 5.32
C MET A 31 17.16 -15.83 4.43
N ALA A 32 17.07 -15.62 3.12
CA ALA A 32 16.73 -16.69 2.20
C ALA A 32 17.83 -17.78 2.12
N THR A 33 19.09 -17.38 2.22
CA THR A 33 20.24 -18.30 2.19
C THR A 33 20.33 -19.11 3.48
N GLU A 34 20.18 -18.45 4.64
CA GLU A 34 20.16 -19.07 5.97
C GLU A 34 19.01 -20.07 6.10
N ALA A 35 17.82 -19.72 5.59
CA ALA A 35 16.65 -20.59 5.60
C ALA A 35 16.67 -21.65 4.49
N LEU A 36 17.56 -21.53 3.50
CA LEU A 36 17.53 -22.27 2.23
C LEU A 36 16.14 -22.20 1.54
N ASP A 37 15.40 -21.12 1.78
CA ASP A 37 14.04 -20.91 1.30
C ASP A 37 13.72 -19.42 1.17
N GLN A 38 13.36 -19.01 -0.05
CA GLN A 38 12.95 -17.62 -0.35
C GLN A 38 11.57 -17.27 0.22
N ALA A 39 10.74 -18.26 0.56
CA ALA A 39 9.41 -18.04 1.12
C ALA A 39 9.44 -17.27 2.44
N VAL A 40 10.54 -17.38 3.21
CA VAL A 40 10.72 -16.63 4.46
C VAL A 40 10.67 -15.11 4.21
N VAL A 41 11.29 -14.62 3.13
CA VAL A 41 11.23 -13.20 2.76
C VAL A 41 9.82 -12.81 2.35
N LEU A 42 9.14 -13.67 1.59
CA LEU A 42 7.76 -13.44 1.18
C LEU A 42 6.83 -13.30 2.38
N ASP A 43 6.98 -14.14 3.40
CA ASP A 43 6.14 -14.10 4.59
C ASP A 43 6.38 -12.84 5.43
N VAL A 44 7.63 -12.37 5.52
CA VAL A 44 7.95 -11.07 6.13
C VAL A 44 7.24 -9.94 5.39
N ILE A 45 7.29 -9.93 4.05
CA ILE A 45 6.63 -8.91 3.24
C ILE A 45 5.11 -8.98 3.42
N LYS A 46 4.51 -10.18 3.37
CA LYS A 46 3.06 -10.37 3.57
C LYS A 46 2.61 -9.86 4.93
N ASN A 47 3.33 -10.19 6.01
CA ASN A 47 3.01 -9.76 7.37
C ASN A 47 3.03 -8.23 7.53
N LYS A 48 3.81 -7.53 6.70
CA LYS A 48 3.89 -6.07 6.69
C LYS A 48 2.84 -5.40 5.81
N LEU A 49 2.32 -6.07 4.78
CA LEU A 49 1.45 -5.45 3.78
C LEU A 49 -0.01 -5.90 3.86
N VAL A 50 -0.26 -7.20 4.05
CA VAL A 50 -1.60 -7.76 3.97
C VAL A 50 -2.45 -7.31 5.16
N GLY A 51 -3.71 -6.95 4.88
CA GLY A 51 -4.67 -6.51 5.90
C GLY A 51 -4.47 -5.09 6.41
N ARG A 52 -3.63 -4.29 5.75
CA ARG A 52 -3.36 -2.89 6.11
C ARG A 52 -3.75 -1.95 4.98
N TYR A 53 -4.21 -0.76 5.36
CA TYR A 53 -4.47 0.33 4.43
C TYR A 53 -3.21 1.17 4.24
N PHE A 54 -3.03 1.67 3.02
CA PHE A 54 -1.90 2.52 2.66
C PHE A 54 -2.38 3.69 1.81
N VAL A 55 -1.77 4.85 2.02
CA VAL A 55 -1.90 5.99 1.11
C VAL A 55 -0.70 6.01 0.19
N VAL A 56 -0.96 5.96 -1.12
CA VAL A 56 0.06 5.90 -2.18
C VAL A 56 -0.11 7.08 -3.12
N SER A 57 0.99 7.73 -3.50
CA SER A 57 1.03 8.75 -4.55
C SER A 57 2.05 8.37 -5.62
N GLY A 58 1.79 8.75 -6.87
CA GLY A 58 2.71 8.54 -7.97
C GLY A 58 2.05 8.64 -9.34
N ALA A 59 2.87 8.56 -10.38
CA ALA A 59 2.40 8.58 -11.76
C ALA A 59 1.66 7.29 -12.12
N LYS A 60 0.46 7.42 -12.70
CA LYS A 60 -0.28 6.27 -13.23
C LYS A 60 0.22 5.94 -14.64
N LEU A 61 0.66 4.70 -14.85
CA LEU A 61 1.08 4.15 -16.13
C LEU A 61 0.26 2.89 -16.43
N ASP A 62 -0.79 3.03 -17.24
CA ASP A 62 -1.71 1.94 -17.59
C ASP A 62 -2.22 1.18 -16.35
N ARG A 63 -1.75 -0.06 -16.13
CA ARG A 63 -2.09 -0.92 -14.99
C ARG A 63 -1.23 -0.71 -13.74
N PHE A 64 -0.21 0.14 -13.80
CA PHE A 64 0.71 0.40 -12.70
C PHE A 64 0.57 1.82 -12.15
N ILE A 65 0.82 1.98 -10.85
CA ILE A 65 1.22 3.25 -10.26
C ILE A 65 2.71 3.18 -9.97
N LEU A 66 3.50 4.05 -10.59
CA LEU A 66 4.91 4.24 -10.25
C LEU A 66 4.97 5.05 -8.97
N VAL A 67 5.29 4.39 -7.86
CA VAL A 67 5.15 4.99 -6.53
C VAL A 67 6.24 6.01 -6.29
N GLU A 68 5.82 7.22 -5.91
CA GLU A 68 6.69 8.26 -5.37
C GLU A 68 6.67 8.25 -3.85
N THR A 69 5.49 8.09 -3.24
CA THR A 69 5.35 7.96 -1.79
C THR A 69 4.35 6.88 -1.40
N ILE A 70 4.65 6.17 -0.32
CA ILE A 70 3.77 5.19 0.31
C ILE A 70 3.89 5.30 1.82
N ARG A 71 2.76 5.28 2.51
CA ARG A 71 2.71 5.23 3.98
C ARG A 71 1.52 4.42 4.44
N GLN A 72 1.67 3.73 5.56
CA GLN A 72 0.53 3.07 6.19
C GLN A 72 -0.50 4.13 6.59
N ASP A 73 -1.76 3.87 6.27
CA ASP A 73 -2.86 4.69 6.73
C ASP A 73 -3.20 4.31 8.18
N THR A 74 -2.84 5.19 9.09
CA THR A 74 -3.08 5.04 10.53
C THR A 74 -4.16 5.99 11.03
N ARG A 75 -4.87 6.65 10.12
CA ARG A 75 -5.94 7.58 10.49
C ARG A 75 -7.12 6.80 11.11
N PRO A 76 -7.80 7.37 12.12
CA PRO A 76 -9.02 6.77 12.66
C PRO A 76 -10.10 6.64 11.58
N ILE A 77 -10.83 5.53 11.59
CA ILE A 77 -11.88 5.27 10.61
C ILE A 77 -13.01 6.30 10.70
N GLU A 78 -13.22 6.89 11.87
CA GLU A 78 -14.22 7.93 12.12
C GLU A 78 -13.99 9.17 11.26
N GLU A 79 -12.72 9.54 11.04
CA GLU A 79 -12.37 10.67 10.17
C GLU A 79 -12.67 10.36 8.70
N GLU A 80 -12.42 9.11 8.28
CA GLU A 80 -12.76 8.62 6.94
C GLU A 80 -14.28 8.61 6.72
N ILE A 81 -15.05 8.10 7.70
CA ILE A 81 -16.52 8.06 7.67
C ILE A 81 -17.08 9.47 7.56
N LYS A 82 -16.61 10.41 8.40
CA LYS A 82 -17.07 11.80 8.38
C LYS A 82 -16.83 12.45 7.02
N LYS A 83 -15.64 12.22 6.44
CA LYS A 83 -15.31 12.70 5.09
C LYS A 83 -16.29 12.15 4.06
N LEU A 84 -16.51 10.83 4.03
CA LEU A 84 -17.40 10.18 3.07
C LEU A 84 -18.85 10.68 3.18
N LEU A 85 -19.38 10.80 4.39
CA LEU A 85 -20.73 11.33 4.64
C LEU A 85 -20.87 12.77 4.15
N SER A 86 -19.85 13.61 4.33
CA SER A 86 -19.86 15.00 3.86
C SER A 86 -19.84 15.10 2.32
N THR A 87 -19.10 14.22 1.64
CA THR A 87 -19.04 14.19 0.17
C THR A 87 -20.35 13.67 -0.43
N GLY A 88 -20.94 12.62 0.14
CA GLY A 88 -22.24 12.10 -0.32
C GLY A 88 -23.37 13.13 -0.20
N ALA A 89 -23.40 13.90 0.89
CA ALA A 89 -24.40 14.96 1.08
C ALA A 89 -24.30 16.08 0.03
N GLN A 90 -23.09 16.40 -0.46
CA GLN A 90 -22.89 17.41 -1.51
C GLN A 90 -23.33 16.93 -2.90
N GLN A 91 -23.18 15.64 -3.20
CA GLN A 91 -23.62 15.07 -4.48
C GLN A 91 -25.15 15.04 -4.59
N VAL A 92 -25.85 14.65 -3.52
CA VAL A 92 -27.33 14.67 -3.50
C VAL A 92 -27.89 16.09 -3.67
N ALA A 93 -27.20 17.11 -3.16
CA ALA A 93 -27.62 18.51 -3.30
C ALA A 93 -27.34 19.11 -4.69
N GLN A 94 -26.50 18.48 -5.52
CA GLN A 94 -26.22 18.92 -6.90
C GLN A 94 -27.15 18.26 -7.93
N GLU A 95 -27.85 17.20 -7.54
CA GLU A 95 -28.79 16.45 -8.39
C GLU A 95 -30.28 16.81 -8.14
N ALA A 96 -30.57 17.73 -7.21
CA ALA A 96 -31.90 18.21 -6.84
C ALA A 96 -32.13 19.67 -7.28
#